data_AF-A0A366R7P4-F1
#
_entry.id   AF-A0A366R7P4-F1
#
_cell.length_a   1.000
_cell.length_b   1.000
_cell.length_c   1.000
_cell.angle_alpha   90.00
_cell.angle_beta   90.00
_cell.angle_gamma   90.00
#
_symmetry.space_group_name_H-M   'P 1'
#
loop_
_entity.id
_entity.type
_entity.pdbx_description
1 polymer ?
#
loop_
_entity_poly.entity_id
_entity_poly.type
_entity_poly.pdbx_seq_one_letter_code
_entity_poly.pdbx_strand_id
1 'polypeptide(L)'
;MSAIRGFLNVFKAPAVQAGTIINLKPLSDSSAATRLGTAFLQRCNPFINIPNDARLENTLCEVRYIDRTLRDLMVPTSLPGDDYNLCSKLLRSLETRRDLTWLVLRETDIRDTISAIARRGGRRAPIPDEPHDLHSRVKALESHWSALEKRHTKLREWEPRYTTQPQPPLLEGQEEFDLDLSDEQATHAEIEYREWRSDRDRKVSYLKLNPPEPSAFVPVERREIQTDETWNILPTSNSHRSKRLLPVWTPIIFQEVPLDWESPEGALLSTRAERRRRDEFRRRENNRREKKYEFQRKLLKEMSAA
;
A
#
# COMPACT_ATOMS: atom_id res chain seq x y z
N MET A 1 -11.17 -34.12 -10.60
CA MET A 1 -12.60 -33.78 -10.43
C MET A 1 -12.85 -33.44 -8.97
N SER A 2 -13.63 -32.39 -8.71
CA SER A 2 -13.89 -31.70 -7.42
C SER A 2 -12.80 -30.69 -7.03
N ALA A 3 -12.84 -29.38 -7.32
CA ALA A 3 -13.89 -28.36 -7.46
C ALA A 3 -14.43 -27.82 -6.11
N ILE A 4 -14.16 -26.51 -5.89
CA ILE A 4 -15.01 -25.51 -5.22
C ILE A 4 -14.89 -25.50 -3.66
N ARG A 5 -14.60 -24.40 -2.92
CA ARG A 5 -15.15 -23.03 -2.96
C ARG A 5 -14.25 -22.11 -2.12
N GLY A 6 -13.72 -21.04 -2.71
CA GLY A 6 -13.21 -19.90 -1.96
C GLY A 6 -14.40 -19.05 -1.49
N PHE A 7 -14.58 -18.90 -0.18
CA PHE A 7 -15.60 -18.04 0.40
C PHE A 7 -14.97 -16.77 0.95
N LEU A 8 -15.14 -15.67 0.19
CA LEU A 8 -15.02 -14.31 0.69
C LEU A 8 -16.22 -14.03 1.61
N ASN A 9 -15.99 -13.92 2.92
CA ASN A 9 -17.01 -13.38 3.82
C ASN A 9 -16.99 -11.85 3.78
N VAL A 10 -17.97 -11.34 3.04
CA VAL A 10 -18.41 -9.95 2.99
C VAL A 10 -18.99 -9.57 4.36
N PHE A 11 -18.24 -8.81 5.16
CA PHE A 11 -18.84 -8.03 6.22
C PHE A 11 -19.59 -6.86 5.57
N LYS A 12 -20.91 -6.98 5.46
CA LYS A 12 -21.84 -5.88 5.11
C LYS A 12 -21.63 -4.71 6.08
N ALA A 13 -20.81 -3.71 5.74
CA ALA A 13 -20.77 -2.44 6.47
C ALA A 13 -22.14 -1.72 6.38
N PRO A 14 -22.59 -0.97 7.40
CA PRO A 14 -23.77 -0.12 7.26
C PRO A 14 -23.45 0.96 6.22
N ALA A 15 -24.45 1.33 5.42
CA ALA A 15 -24.34 2.32 4.37
C ALA A 15 -23.89 3.68 4.94
N VAL A 16 -22.58 3.93 4.90
CA VAL A 16 -22.04 5.28 4.84
C VAL A 16 -22.45 5.81 3.48
N GLN A 17 -23.15 6.94 3.44
CA GLN A 17 -23.44 7.66 2.20
C GLN A 17 -22.11 8.11 1.58
N ALA A 18 -21.51 7.19 0.83
CA ALA A 18 -20.35 7.43 -0.01
C ALA A 18 -20.86 8.22 -1.22
N GLY A 19 -20.29 9.40 -1.43
CA GLY A 19 -20.33 10.05 -2.72
C GLY A 19 -19.91 9.05 -3.79
N THR A 20 -20.89 8.65 -4.59
CA THR A 20 -20.82 7.93 -5.86
C THR A 20 -19.54 7.16 -6.14
N ILE A 21 -19.31 6.05 -5.43
CA ILE A 21 -18.44 4.98 -5.92
C ILE A 21 -19.26 4.21 -6.96
N ILE A 22 -18.99 4.48 -8.23
CA ILE A 22 -19.56 3.76 -9.36
C ILE A 22 -18.98 2.34 -9.33
N ASN A 23 -19.85 1.34 -9.17
CA ASN A 23 -19.49 -0.07 -9.32
C ASN A 23 -18.80 -0.30 -10.67
N LEU A 24 -17.65 -0.97 -10.62
CA LEU A 24 -16.84 -1.38 -11.76
C LEU A 24 -17.64 -2.31 -12.68
N LYS A 25 -18.28 -1.72 -13.70
CA LYS A 25 -18.57 -2.43 -14.94
C LYS A 25 -17.26 -2.55 -15.74
N PRO A 26 -16.96 -3.70 -16.37
CA PRO A 26 -15.97 -3.74 -17.42
C PRO A 26 -16.37 -2.74 -18.51
N LEU A 27 -15.36 -2.04 -19.04
CA LEU A 27 -15.45 -1.03 -20.10
C LEU A 27 -16.46 -1.42 -21.19
N SER A 28 -17.70 -0.96 -21.04
CA SER A 28 -18.73 -1.04 -22.09
C SER A 28 -19.16 0.33 -22.60
N ASP A 29 -18.43 1.39 -22.27
CA ASP A 29 -18.53 2.67 -22.98
C ASP A 29 -17.51 2.71 -24.15
N SER A 30 -17.37 1.58 -24.85
CA SER A 30 -16.67 1.45 -26.11
C SER A 30 -17.56 1.93 -27.28
N SER A 31 -17.80 3.23 -27.35
CA SER A 31 -17.99 3.88 -28.66
C SER A 31 -16.84 4.81 -29.04
N ALA A 32 -15.82 4.92 -28.19
CA ALA A 32 -14.51 5.45 -28.56
C ALA A 32 -13.45 4.80 -27.66
N ALA A 33 -13.06 3.57 -28.00
CA ALA A 33 -11.78 3.04 -27.54
C ALA A 33 -10.69 3.99 -28.07
N THR A 34 -10.34 4.99 -27.26
CA THR A 34 -9.16 5.81 -27.51
C THR A 34 -8.01 4.83 -27.35
N ARG A 35 -7.58 4.19 -28.44
CA ARG A 35 -6.34 3.42 -28.47
C ARG A 35 -5.27 4.39 -28.02
N LEU A 36 -4.87 4.29 -26.76
CA LEU A 36 -3.83 5.14 -26.23
C LEU A 36 -2.57 4.84 -27.04
N GLY A 37 -1.96 5.88 -27.57
CA GLY A 37 -0.68 5.71 -28.25
C GLY A 37 0.33 5.11 -27.29
N THR A 38 1.21 4.25 -27.79
CA THR A 38 2.34 3.68 -27.03
C THR A 38 3.15 4.75 -26.30
N ALA A 39 3.31 5.93 -26.91
CA ALA A 39 3.96 7.09 -26.31
C ALA A 39 3.25 7.60 -25.03
N PHE A 40 1.92 7.59 -24.98
CA PHE A 40 1.18 7.96 -23.77
C PHE A 40 1.40 6.93 -22.66
N LEU A 41 1.28 5.65 -22.99
CA LEU A 41 1.47 4.56 -22.02
C LEU A 41 2.87 4.56 -21.44
N GLN A 42 3.89 4.79 -22.27
CA GLN A 42 5.28 4.92 -21.82
C GLN A 42 5.49 6.14 -20.92
N ARG A 43 4.91 7.29 -21.28
CA ARG A 43 5.10 8.54 -20.54
C ARG A 43 4.36 8.58 -19.21
N CYS A 44 3.21 7.92 -19.11
CA CYS A 44 2.43 7.82 -17.87
C CYS A 44 2.66 6.50 -17.13
N ASN A 45 3.69 5.73 -17.50
CA ASN A 45 3.94 4.43 -16.90
C ASN A 45 4.34 4.61 -15.42
N PRO A 46 3.55 4.09 -14.45
CA PRO A 46 3.86 4.26 -13.04
C PRO A 46 4.88 3.24 -12.53
N PHE A 47 5.31 2.29 -13.37
CA PHE A 47 6.28 1.25 -13.04
C PHE A 47 7.69 1.76 -13.32
N ILE A 48 8.20 2.58 -12.39
CA ILE A 48 9.52 3.19 -12.46
C ILE A 48 10.54 2.39 -11.64
N ASN A 49 11.83 2.52 -11.97
CA ASN A 49 12.90 2.01 -11.13
C ASN A 49 12.95 2.83 -9.82
N ILE A 50 13.17 2.17 -8.69
CA ILE A 50 13.52 2.90 -7.46
C ILE A 50 14.93 3.49 -7.67
N PRO A 51 15.14 4.79 -7.41
CA PRO A 51 16.46 5.41 -7.49
C PRO A 51 17.50 4.64 -6.66
N ASN A 52 18.72 4.56 -7.18
CA ASN A 52 19.85 3.99 -6.45
C ASN A 52 20.35 5.01 -5.40
N ASP A 53 19.66 5.07 -4.27
CA ASP A 53 19.96 5.95 -3.13
C ASP A 53 19.88 5.13 -1.84
N ALA A 54 21.01 4.98 -1.15
CA ALA A 54 21.13 4.19 0.07
C ALA A 54 20.17 4.66 1.18
N ARG A 55 19.90 5.98 1.28
CA ARG A 55 18.97 6.50 2.29
C ARG A 55 17.54 6.06 2.00
N LEU A 56 17.14 6.13 0.74
CA LEU A 56 15.84 5.67 0.28
C LEU A 56 15.69 4.16 0.48
N GLU A 57 16.73 3.38 0.17
CA GLU A 57 16.71 1.93 0.36
C GLU A 57 16.56 1.55 1.84
N ASN A 58 17.29 2.20 2.74
CA ASN A 58 17.13 2.02 4.18
C ASN A 58 15.71 2.37 4.65
N THR A 59 15.18 3.51 4.19
CA THR A 59 13.81 3.95 4.50
C THR A 59 12.78 2.91 4.04
N LEU A 60 12.93 2.38 2.82
CA LEU A 60 12.04 1.34 2.30
C LEU A 60 12.15 0.05 3.11
N CYS A 61 13.36 -0.38 3.47
CA CYS A 61 13.59 -1.56 4.30
C CYS A 61 12.88 -1.44 5.66
N GLU A 62 13.11 -0.34 6.38
CA GLU A 62 12.53 -0.08 7.69
C GLU A 62 11.01 0.08 7.64
N VAL A 63 10.47 0.86 6.69
CA VAL A 63 9.02 1.06 6.59
C VAL A 63 8.30 -0.22 6.18
N ARG A 64 8.92 -1.08 5.36
CA ARG A 64 8.37 -2.42 5.06
C ARG A 64 8.37 -3.32 6.28
N TYR A 65 9.41 -3.25 7.12
CA TYR A 65 9.43 -3.95 8.40
C TYR A 65 8.28 -3.45 9.29
N ILE A 66 8.12 -2.12 9.44
CA ILE A 66 7.01 -1.53 10.20
C ILE A 66 5.65 -2.01 9.67
N ASP A 67 5.43 -2.01 8.35
CA ASP A 67 4.18 -2.49 7.72
C ASP A 67 3.87 -3.93 8.14
N ARG A 68 4.84 -4.84 7.95
CA ARG A 68 4.64 -6.26 8.23
C ARG A 68 4.41 -6.52 9.71
N THR A 69 5.19 -5.89 10.58
CA THR A 69 5.06 -6.06 12.02
C THR A 69 3.74 -5.49 12.53
N LEU A 70 3.34 -4.29 12.13
CA LEU A 70 2.05 -3.72 12.55
C LEU A 70 0.86 -4.51 11.98
N ARG A 71 0.95 -4.99 10.73
CA ARG A 71 -0.08 -5.85 10.14
C ARG A 71 -0.21 -7.16 10.92
N ASP A 72 0.91 -7.84 11.15
CA ASP A 72 0.93 -9.11 11.87
C ASP A 72 0.59 -8.98 13.36
N LEU A 73 0.84 -7.83 13.99
CA LEU A 73 0.46 -7.60 15.38
C LEU A 73 -0.99 -7.12 15.50
N MET A 74 -1.44 -6.16 14.69
CA MET A 74 -2.67 -5.41 14.98
C MET A 74 -3.88 -5.75 14.09
N VAL A 75 -3.69 -6.45 12.95
CA VAL A 75 -4.77 -6.74 11.98
C VAL A 75 -5.19 -8.23 12.02
N PRO A 76 -6.50 -8.57 12.05
CA PRO A 76 -7.64 -7.69 12.25
C PRO A 76 -7.79 -7.20 13.70
N THR A 77 -7.11 -7.86 14.64
CA THR A 77 -7.00 -7.48 16.05
C THR A 77 -5.65 -7.88 16.60
N SER A 78 -5.22 -7.22 17.67
CA SER A 78 -4.14 -7.68 18.54
C SER A 78 -4.58 -8.85 19.40
N LEU A 79 -3.60 -9.63 19.86
CA LEU A 79 -3.75 -10.71 20.82
C LEU A 79 -3.22 -10.29 22.19
N PRO A 80 -3.78 -10.83 23.29
CA PRO A 80 -3.20 -10.65 24.62
C PRO A 80 -1.74 -11.13 24.65
N GLY A 81 -0.85 -10.31 25.20
CA GLY A 81 0.59 -10.60 25.27
C GLY A 81 1.39 -10.20 24.02
N ASP A 82 0.77 -9.58 23.02
CA ASP A 82 1.51 -8.93 21.94
C ASP A 82 2.37 -7.77 22.49
N ASP A 83 3.49 -7.49 21.81
CA ASP A 83 4.42 -6.43 22.19
C ASP A 83 3.88 -5.04 21.80
N TYR A 84 3.02 -4.48 22.65
CA TYR A 84 2.46 -3.15 22.47
C TYR A 84 3.50 -2.03 22.58
N ASN A 85 4.62 -2.26 23.28
CA ASN A 85 5.72 -1.30 23.34
C ASN A 85 6.39 -1.18 21.98
N LEU A 86 6.64 -2.32 21.31
CA LEU A 86 7.13 -2.33 19.94
C LEU A 86 6.17 -1.61 19.00
N CYS A 87 4.87 -1.93 19.02
CA CYS A 87 3.87 -1.23 18.22
C CYS A 87 3.91 0.29 18.45
N SER A 88 4.04 0.73 19.71
CA SER A 88 4.12 2.14 20.07
C SER A 88 5.35 2.84 19.48
N LYS A 89 6.53 2.18 19.51
CA LYS A 89 7.78 2.67 18.90
C LYS A 89 7.68 2.75 17.37
N LEU A 90 7.17 1.70 16.74
CA LEU A 90 6.98 1.65 15.28
C LEU A 90 6.05 2.78 14.80
N LEU A 91 4.93 2.98 15.50
CA LEU A 91 4.03 4.11 15.21
C LEU A 91 4.72 5.45 15.46
N ARG A 92 5.51 5.60 16.53
CA ARG A 92 6.21 6.86 16.82
C ARG A 92 7.17 7.22 15.70
N SER A 93 7.93 6.25 15.18
CA SER A 93 8.82 6.48 14.03
C SER A 93 8.03 7.00 12.82
N LEU A 94 6.89 6.39 12.47
CA LEU A 94 6.04 6.86 11.37
C LEU A 94 5.45 8.27 11.60
N GLU A 95 5.10 8.59 12.84
CA GLU A 95 4.48 9.87 13.21
C GLU A 95 5.45 11.05 13.09
N THR A 96 6.75 10.80 13.29
CA THR A 96 7.80 11.85 13.32
C THR A 96 8.70 11.87 12.08
N ARG A 97 8.69 10.80 11.26
CA ARG A 97 9.62 10.64 10.13
C ARG A 97 9.49 11.73 9.08
N ARG A 98 10.62 12.18 8.55
CA ARG A 98 10.69 13.24 7.53
C ARG A 98 11.15 12.75 6.16
N ASP A 99 11.58 11.50 6.07
CA ASP A 99 12.09 10.84 4.86
C ASP A 99 10.99 10.14 4.02
N LEU A 100 9.73 10.10 4.51
CA LEU A 100 8.62 9.44 3.82
C LEU A 100 8.25 10.18 2.54
N THR A 101 8.64 9.65 1.39
CA THR A 101 8.18 10.14 0.08
C THR A 101 6.91 9.43 -0.40
N TRP A 102 6.25 9.96 -1.44
CA TRP A 102 5.11 9.27 -2.04
C TRP A 102 5.48 7.88 -2.58
N LEU A 103 6.71 7.70 -3.03
CA LEU A 103 7.24 6.39 -3.42
C LEU A 103 7.27 5.42 -2.23
N VAL A 104 7.85 5.83 -1.11
CA VAL A 104 7.92 4.98 0.10
C VAL A 104 6.51 4.57 0.54
N LEU A 105 5.59 5.53 0.63
CA LEU A 105 4.22 5.25 1.04
C LEU A 105 3.46 4.30 0.10
N ARG A 106 3.82 4.27 -1.19
CA ARG A 106 3.22 3.39 -2.20
C ARG A 106 3.85 2.00 -2.24
N GLU A 107 5.17 1.90 -2.16
CA GLU A 107 5.91 0.65 -2.33
C GLU A 107 5.89 -0.24 -1.07
N THR A 108 5.56 0.33 0.08
CA THR A 108 5.57 -0.38 1.38
C THR A 108 4.20 -0.87 1.85
N ASP A 109 3.11 -0.49 1.19
CA ASP A 109 1.72 -0.76 1.61
C ASP A 109 1.36 -0.28 3.04
N ILE A 110 2.24 0.47 3.71
CA ILE A 110 2.05 0.88 5.11
C ILE A 110 0.75 1.66 5.31
N ARG A 111 0.34 2.45 4.31
CA ARG A 111 -0.92 3.21 4.35
C ARG A 111 -2.13 2.28 4.46
N ASP A 112 -2.14 1.16 3.76
CA ASP A 112 -3.23 0.20 3.81
C ASP A 112 -3.29 -0.50 5.16
N THR A 113 -2.13 -0.84 5.75
CA THR A 113 -2.05 -1.39 7.10
C THR A 113 -2.55 -0.40 8.14
N ILE A 114 -2.08 0.85 8.13
CA ILE A 114 -2.56 1.91 9.03
C ILE A 114 -4.07 2.12 8.87
N SER A 115 -4.58 2.15 7.63
CA SER A 115 -6.03 2.25 7.38
C SER A 115 -6.81 1.05 7.92
N ALA A 116 -6.28 -0.17 7.78
CA ALA A 116 -6.91 -1.38 8.32
C ALA A 116 -6.98 -1.35 9.85
N ILE A 117 -5.92 -0.89 10.53
CA ILE A 117 -5.87 -0.75 11.99
C ILE A 117 -6.81 0.36 12.46
N ALA A 118 -6.88 1.50 11.74
CA ALA A 118 -7.75 2.63 12.06
C ALA A 118 -9.24 2.27 12.03
N ARG A 119 -9.64 1.37 11.12
CA ARG A 119 -11.02 0.88 10.96
C ARG A 119 -11.51 -0.04 12.08
N ARG A 120 -10.62 -0.47 12.99
CA ARG A 120 -11.01 -1.17 14.23
C ARG A 120 -11.76 -0.21 15.19
N GLY A 121 -12.28 -0.71 16.29
CA GLY A 121 -12.89 0.09 17.37
C GLY A 121 -14.38 0.37 17.17
N GLY A 122 -15.06 -0.45 16.37
CA GLY A 122 -16.51 -0.39 16.19
C GLY A 122 -17.21 -1.64 16.72
N ARG A 123 -18.56 -1.64 16.76
CA ARG A 123 -19.36 -2.78 17.23
C ARG A 123 -19.03 -4.14 16.57
N ARG A 124 -18.49 -4.12 15.35
CA ARG A 124 -18.12 -5.32 14.58
C ARG A 124 -16.63 -5.64 14.61
N ALA A 125 -15.83 -4.74 15.18
CA ALA A 125 -14.40 -4.86 15.30
C ALA A 125 -13.95 -4.28 16.67
N PRO A 126 -14.39 -4.85 17.81
CA PRO A 126 -13.86 -4.46 19.11
C PRO A 126 -12.34 -4.52 19.13
N ILE A 127 -11.76 -3.61 19.91
CA ILE A 127 -10.33 -3.59 20.20
C ILE A 127 -10.20 -4.10 21.64
N PRO A 128 -9.25 -5.02 21.91
CA PRO A 128 -8.92 -5.39 23.28
C PRO A 128 -8.32 -4.20 24.03
N ASP A 129 -8.03 -4.37 25.31
CA ASP A 129 -7.32 -3.35 26.08
C ASP A 129 -5.88 -3.21 25.54
N GLU A 130 -5.63 -2.13 24.80
CA GLU A 130 -4.35 -1.80 24.16
C GLU A 130 -3.76 -0.54 24.85
N PRO A 131 -2.56 -0.62 25.47
CA PRO A 131 -1.93 0.54 26.09
C PRO A 131 -1.41 1.56 25.04
N HIS A 132 -0.87 2.70 25.50
CA HIS A 132 -0.22 3.73 24.66
C HIS A 132 -1.12 4.42 23.62
N ASP A 133 -2.43 4.35 23.80
CA ASP A 133 -3.39 5.00 22.91
C ASP A 133 -3.17 4.61 21.43
N LEU A 134 -2.79 3.35 21.17
CA LEU A 134 -2.37 2.91 19.82
C LEU A 134 -3.44 3.18 18.76
N HIS A 135 -4.71 2.93 19.08
CA HIS A 135 -5.80 3.11 18.12
C HIS A 135 -6.05 4.59 17.76
N SER A 136 -6.04 5.50 18.74
CA SER A 136 -6.23 6.93 18.45
C SER A 136 -5.06 7.49 17.65
N ARG A 137 -3.83 7.08 17.97
CA ARG A 137 -2.61 7.42 17.23
C ARG A 137 -2.68 6.98 15.77
N VAL A 138 -3.06 5.72 15.54
CA VAL A 138 -3.28 5.18 14.19
C VAL A 138 -4.35 5.97 13.44
N LYS A 139 -5.48 6.31 14.09
CA LYS A 139 -6.53 7.13 13.47
C LYS A 139 -6.04 8.52 13.07
N ALA A 140 -5.24 9.16 13.92
CA ALA A 140 -4.65 10.46 13.62
C ALA A 140 -3.69 10.37 12.43
N LEU A 141 -2.83 9.35 12.39
CA LEU A 141 -1.91 9.10 11.29
C LEU A 141 -2.64 8.79 9.97
N GLU A 142 -3.68 7.95 10.02
CA GLU A 142 -4.53 7.66 8.86
C GLU A 142 -5.19 8.93 8.32
N SER A 143 -5.76 9.74 9.21
CA SER A 143 -6.42 11.01 8.84
C SER A 143 -5.43 11.97 8.20
N HIS A 144 -4.21 12.06 8.74
CA HIS A 144 -3.14 12.90 8.20
C HIS A 144 -2.72 12.48 6.79
N TRP A 145 -2.40 11.20 6.59
CA TRP A 145 -2.02 10.71 5.26
C TRP A 145 -3.18 10.79 4.25
N SER A 146 -4.42 10.54 4.69
CA SER A 146 -5.63 10.73 3.88
C SER A 146 -5.85 12.20 3.49
N ALA A 147 -5.52 13.14 4.39
CA ALA A 147 -5.56 14.58 4.08
C ALA A 147 -4.47 14.96 3.07
N LEU A 148 -3.25 14.45 3.21
CA LEU A 148 -2.15 14.68 2.26
C LEU A 148 -2.50 14.18 0.86
N GLU A 149 -3.13 13.01 0.75
CA GLU A 149 -3.51 12.44 -0.55
C GLU A 149 -4.57 13.27 -1.28
N LYS A 150 -5.45 13.92 -0.54
CA LYS A 150 -6.50 14.79 -1.11
C LYS A 150 -5.98 16.17 -1.50
N ARG A 151 -4.75 16.54 -1.13
CA ARG A 151 -4.17 17.83 -1.53
C ARG A 151 -3.93 17.85 -3.04
N HIS A 152 -4.23 18.98 -3.66
CA HIS A 152 -3.94 19.25 -5.07
C HIS A 152 -2.43 19.23 -5.42
N THR A 153 -1.57 19.12 -4.40
CA THR A 153 -0.11 19.00 -4.49
C THR A 153 0.38 17.55 -4.50
N LYS A 154 -0.49 16.57 -4.77
CA LYS A 154 -0.08 15.18 -4.95
C LYS A 154 0.48 14.98 -6.35
N LEU A 155 1.75 14.58 -6.41
CA LEU A 155 2.44 14.19 -7.64
C LEU A 155 1.93 12.84 -8.14
N ARG A 156 1.97 12.62 -9.46
CA ARG A 156 1.72 11.31 -10.08
C ARG A 156 2.98 10.47 -10.09
N GLU A 157 2.80 9.15 -10.16
CA GLU A 157 3.91 8.20 -9.96
C GLU A 157 4.96 8.22 -11.08
N TRP A 158 4.59 8.72 -12.25
CA TRP A 158 5.49 8.96 -13.37
C TRP A 158 6.19 10.33 -13.31
N GLU A 159 5.89 11.17 -12.32
CA GLU A 159 6.51 12.49 -12.18
C GLU A 159 7.87 12.40 -11.45
N PRO A 160 8.94 13.06 -11.94
CA PRO A 160 10.29 12.91 -11.37
C PRO A 160 10.40 13.23 -9.87
N ARG A 161 9.61 14.18 -9.37
CA ARG A 161 9.63 14.59 -7.96
C ARG A 161 8.89 13.61 -7.03
N TYR A 162 8.17 12.64 -7.58
CA TYR A 162 7.39 11.67 -6.81
C TYR A 162 8.26 10.84 -5.85
N THR A 163 9.48 10.54 -6.29
CA THR A 163 10.44 9.73 -5.55
C THR A 163 11.24 10.53 -4.52
N THR A 164 11.30 11.85 -4.65
CA THR A 164 12.18 12.72 -3.86
C THR A 164 11.44 13.70 -2.95
N GLN A 165 10.14 13.95 -3.16
CA GLN A 165 9.39 14.89 -2.33
C GLN A 165 9.01 14.25 -0.98
N PRO A 166 9.59 14.72 0.15
CA PRO A 166 9.19 14.25 1.46
C PRO A 166 7.78 14.75 1.81
N GLN A 167 7.06 13.93 2.55
CA GLN A 167 5.77 14.28 3.14
C GLN A 167 5.97 14.86 4.54
N PRO A 168 5.17 15.85 4.94
CA PRO A 168 5.24 16.38 6.29
C PRO A 168 4.88 15.30 7.33
N PRO A 169 5.59 15.22 8.47
CA PRO A 169 5.25 14.30 9.55
C PRO A 169 3.91 14.68 10.20
N LEU A 170 3.30 13.76 10.95
CA LEU A 170 2.11 14.07 11.74
C LEU A 170 2.47 14.99 12.91
N LEU A 171 3.60 14.71 13.57
CA LEU A 171 4.07 15.44 14.75
C LEU A 171 5.12 16.48 14.34
N GLU A 172 4.67 17.48 13.60
CA GLU A 172 5.53 18.61 13.20
C GLU A 172 6.11 19.32 14.44
N GLY A 173 7.43 19.59 14.42
CA GLY A 173 8.15 20.24 15.52
C GLY A 173 8.70 19.30 16.59
N GLN A 174 8.38 18.01 16.57
CA GLN A 174 9.05 17.01 17.41
C GLN A 174 10.35 16.52 16.76
N GLU A 175 11.32 16.11 17.58
CA GLU A 175 12.51 15.42 17.08
C GLU A 175 12.12 14.12 16.39
N GLU A 176 12.88 13.77 15.37
CA GLU A 176 12.65 12.52 14.64
C GLU A 176 12.95 11.35 15.55
N PHE A 177 12.02 10.41 15.65
CA PHE A 177 12.23 9.19 16.41
C PHE A 177 12.97 8.17 15.55
N ASP A 178 14.25 8.01 15.86
CA ASP A 178 15.10 6.97 15.27
C ASP A 178 14.64 5.59 15.75
N LEU A 179 14.36 4.72 14.79
CA LEU A 179 13.88 3.36 15.09
C LEU A 179 15.06 2.44 15.35
N ASP A 180 15.36 2.22 16.62
CA ASP A 180 16.37 1.24 17.03
C ASP A 180 15.84 -0.18 16.92
N LEU A 181 16.14 -0.85 15.80
CA LEU A 181 15.91 -2.28 15.61
C LEU A 181 17.02 -3.10 16.29
N SER A 182 16.66 -4.23 16.91
CA SER A 182 17.69 -5.18 17.35
C SER A 182 18.40 -5.81 16.15
N ASP A 183 19.62 -6.34 16.35
CA ASP A 183 20.38 -6.99 15.27
C ASP A 183 19.58 -8.10 14.57
N GLU A 184 18.79 -8.86 15.32
CA GLU A 184 17.90 -9.89 14.79
C GLU A 184 16.77 -9.29 13.93
N GLN A 185 16.15 -8.20 14.40
CA GLN A 185 15.08 -7.50 13.68
C GLN A 185 15.62 -6.85 12.39
N ALA A 186 16.77 -6.19 12.47
CA ALA A 186 17.44 -5.57 11.34
C ALA A 186 17.85 -6.62 10.29
N THR A 187 18.42 -7.75 10.72
CA THR A 187 18.78 -8.86 9.81
C THR A 187 17.54 -9.44 9.12
N HIS A 188 16.45 -9.62 9.87
CA HIS A 188 15.19 -10.10 9.31
C HIS A 188 14.59 -9.11 8.31
N ALA A 189 14.56 -7.82 8.65
CA ALA A 189 14.08 -6.75 7.76
C ALA A 189 14.88 -6.73 6.45
N GLU A 190 16.20 -6.83 6.51
CA GLU A 190 17.10 -6.82 5.35
C GLU A 190 16.85 -8.01 4.41
N ILE A 191 16.72 -9.23 4.96
CA ILE A 191 16.43 -10.43 4.16
C ILE A 191 15.09 -10.25 3.43
N GLU A 192 14.07 -9.81 4.15
CA GLU A 192 12.73 -9.61 3.61
C GLU A 192 12.67 -8.50 2.55
N TYR A 193 13.42 -7.41 2.78
CA TYR A 193 13.55 -6.31 1.84
C TYR A 193 14.22 -6.77 0.55
N ARG A 194 15.34 -7.49 0.62
CA ARG A 194 16.04 -8.01 -0.56
C ARG A 194 15.17 -8.96 -1.39
N GLU A 195 14.45 -9.87 -0.73
CA GLU A 195 13.52 -10.77 -1.40
C GLU A 195 12.41 -10.00 -2.14
N TRP A 196 11.83 -8.99 -1.49
CA TRP A 196 10.83 -8.13 -2.11
C TRP A 196 11.41 -7.31 -3.26
N ARG A 197 12.58 -6.68 -3.07
CA ARG A 197 13.25 -5.82 -4.04
C ARG A 197 13.53 -6.58 -5.34
N SER A 198 14.04 -7.80 -5.22
CA SER A 198 14.32 -8.69 -6.35
C SER A 198 13.06 -9.01 -7.18
N ASP A 199 11.96 -9.43 -6.55
CA ASP A 199 10.70 -9.70 -7.27
C ASP A 199 10.10 -8.43 -7.88
N ARG A 200 10.16 -7.31 -7.14
CA ARG A 200 9.66 -6.01 -7.58
C ARG A 200 10.40 -5.52 -8.82
N ASP A 201 11.73 -5.55 -8.81
CA ASP A 201 12.54 -5.08 -9.96
C ASP A 201 12.42 -6.00 -11.18
N ARG A 202 12.30 -7.31 -10.96
CA ARG A 202 11.97 -8.25 -12.04
C ARG A 202 10.65 -7.88 -12.72
N LYS A 203 9.59 -7.62 -11.94
CA LYS A 203 8.29 -7.19 -12.49
C LYS A 203 8.36 -5.84 -13.19
N VAL A 204 9.04 -4.86 -12.61
CA VAL A 204 9.20 -3.54 -13.22
C VAL A 204 9.96 -3.61 -14.54
N SER A 205 11.01 -4.45 -14.63
CA SER A 205 11.75 -4.64 -15.89
C SER A 205 10.85 -5.08 -17.05
N TYR A 206 9.90 -5.99 -16.78
CA TYR A 206 8.91 -6.43 -17.75
C TYR A 206 7.90 -5.33 -18.09
N LEU A 207 7.31 -4.69 -17.07
CA LEU A 207 6.23 -3.71 -17.23
C LEU A 207 6.68 -2.39 -17.86
N LYS A 208 7.98 -2.11 -17.87
CA LYS A 208 8.56 -0.98 -18.64
C LYS A 208 8.58 -1.27 -20.13
N LEU A 209 8.91 -2.50 -20.51
CA LEU A 209 8.97 -2.95 -21.91
C LEU A 209 7.58 -3.26 -22.46
N ASN A 210 6.68 -3.72 -21.58
CA ASN A 210 5.30 -4.07 -21.89
C ASN A 210 4.35 -3.30 -20.95
N PRO A 211 4.18 -1.97 -21.15
CA PRO A 211 3.26 -1.19 -20.32
C PRO A 211 1.84 -1.74 -20.43
N PRO A 212 1.18 -2.09 -19.32
CA PRO A 212 -0.19 -2.60 -19.37
C PRO A 212 -1.16 -1.46 -19.74
N GLU A 213 -2.40 -1.82 -20.05
CA GLU A 213 -3.46 -0.82 -20.14
C GLU A 213 -3.89 -0.35 -18.74
N PRO A 214 -4.23 0.94 -18.56
CA PRO A 214 -4.86 1.42 -17.33
C PRO A 214 -6.16 0.65 -17.05
N SER A 215 -6.41 0.35 -15.78
CA SER A 215 -7.62 -0.36 -15.34
C SER A 215 -8.86 0.51 -15.39
N ALA A 216 -8.71 1.83 -15.28
CA ALA A 216 -9.77 2.80 -15.40
C ALA A 216 -9.24 4.19 -15.77
N PHE A 217 -10.16 5.12 -16.04
CA PHE A 217 -9.89 6.54 -16.14
C PHE A 217 -10.79 7.33 -15.21
N VAL A 218 -10.24 8.36 -14.59
CA VAL A 218 -10.99 9.31 -13.75
C VAL A 218 -10.97 10.69 -14.41
N PRO A 219 -12.11 11.34 -14.61
CA PRO A 219 -12.14 12.69 -15.15
C PRO A 219 -11.62 13.70 -14.11
N VAL A 220 -10.62 14.50 -14.50
CA VAL A 220 -9.95 15.47 -13.65
C VAL A 220 -9.94 16.87 -14.26
N GLU A 221 -9.95 17.88 -13.42
CA GLU A 221 -9.84 19.30 -13.75
C GLU A 221 -8.40 19.79 -13.59
N ARG A 222 -8.06 20.93 -14.21
CA ARG A 222 -6.69 21.49 -14.16
C ARG A 222 -6.20 21.69 -12.73
N ARG A 223 -7.07 22.12 -11.81
CA ARG A 223 -6.74 22.34 -10.39
C ARG A 223 -6.36 21.06 -9.63
N GLU A 224 -6.70 19.89 -10.16
CA GLU A 224 -6.41 18.59 -9.54
C GLU A 224 -5.07 17.99 -10.01
N ILE A 225 -4.39 18.67 -10.93
CA ILE A 225 -3.09 18.27 -11.47
C ILE A 225 -2.05 19.30 -11.07
N GLN A 226 -0.96 18.83 -10.45
CA GLN A 226 0.06 19.72 -9.92
C GLN A 226 0.93 20.36 -11.02
N THR A 227 1.30 19.58 -12.04
CA THR A 227 2.26 19.99 -13.08
C THR A 227 1.60 20.23 -14.42
N ASP A 228 2.07 21.23 -15.17
CA ASP A 228 1.58 21.49 -16.53
C ASP A 228 1.93 20.34 -17.47
N GLU A 229 3.09 19.73 -17.28
CA GLU A 229 3.54 18.56 -18.05
C GLU A 229 2.55 17.40 -17.91
N THR A 230 2.15 17.06 -16.67
CA THR A 230 1.13 16.03 -16.45
C THR A 230 -0.21 16.45 -17.03
N TRP A 231 -0.63 17.71 -16.87
CA TRP A 231 -1.91 18.14 -17.44
C TRP A 231 -1.93 17.95 -18.95
N ASN A 232 -0.86 18.37 -19.64
CA ASN A 232 -0.78 18.42 -21.09
C ASN A 232 -0.74 17.04 -21.76
N ILE A 233 -0.24 16.01 -21.07
CA ILE A 233 -0.20 14.64 -21.60
C ILE A 233 -1.52 13.88 -21.45
N LEU A 234 -2.42 14.30 -20.53
CA LEU A 234 -3.68 13.59 -20.33
C LEU A 234 -4.63 13.79 -21.51
N PRO A 235 -5.31 12.73 -21.98
CA PRO A 235 -6.30 12.84 -23.04
C PRO A 235 -7.52 13.64 -22.57
N THR A 236 -8.17 14.31 -23.52
CA THR A 236 -9.41 15.07 -23.25
C THR A 236 -10.59 14.12 -23.01
N SER A 237 -11.49 14.51 -22.12
CA SER A 237 -12.74 13.78 -21.91
C SER A 237 -13.78 14.19 -22.94
N ASN A 238 -14.36 13.22 -23.66
CA ASN A 238 -15.46 13.46 -24.59
C ASN A 238 -16.79 13.76 -23.87
N SER A 239 -16.98 13.21 -22.67
CA SER A 239 -18.22 13.34 -21.88
C SER A 239 -18.22 14.55 -20.95
N HIS A 240 -17.05 15.02 -20.52
CA HIS A 240 -16.92 16.14 -19.59
C HIS A 240 -16.09 17.26 -20.21
N ARG A 241 -16.79 18.28 -20.72
CA ARG A 241 -16.14 19.50 -21.25
C ARG A 241 -15.16 20.07 -20.22
N SER A 242 -13.97 20.45 -20.70
CA SER A 242 -12.87 21.00 -19.88
C SER A 242 -12.20 20.04 -18.90
N LYS A 243 -12.55 18.75 -18.90
CA LYS A 243 -11.85 17.72 -18.12
C LYS A 243 -10.90 16.89 -18.98
N ARG A 244 -9.88 16.36 -18.33
CA ARG A 244 -8.97 15.37 -18.91
C ARG A 244 -9.11 14.04 -18.17
N LEU A 245 -8.67 12.95 -18.79
CA LEU A 245 -8.80 11.60 -18.26
C LEU A 245 -7.49 11.15 -17.63
N LEU A 246 -7.47 11.04 -16.30
CA LEU A 246 -6.34 10.53 -15.54
C LEU A 246 -6.38 8.99 -15.54
N PRO A 247 -5.30 8.30 -15.95
CA PRO A 247 -5.25 6.84 -15.90
C PRO A 247 -5.15 6.35 -14.45
N VAL A 248 -5.89 5.29 -14.14
CA VAL A 248 -5.76 4.51 -12.92
C VAL A 248 -5.12 3.19 -13.28
N TRP A 249 -4.04 2.84 -12.59
CA TRP A 249 -3.23 1.67 -12.91
C TRP A 249 -3.46 0.55 -11.89
N THR A 250 -3.47 -0.69 -12.37
CA THR A 250 -3.47 -1.86 -11.48
C THR A 250 -2.14 -1.93 -10.71
N PRO A 251 -2.16 -2.13 -9.38
CA PRO A 251 -0.94 -2.26 -8.57
C PRO A 251 -0.03 -3.39 -9.04
N ILE A 252 1.30 -3.24 -8.86
CA ILE A 252 2.32 -4.19 -9.34
C ILE A 252 2.10 -5.63 -8.83
N ILE A 253 1.56 -5.78 -7.63
CA ILE A 253 1.28 -7.10 -7.02
C ILE A 253 0.20 -7.90 -7.78
N PHE A 254 -0.67 -7.22 -8.52
CA PHE A 254 -1.74 -7.81 -9.32
C PHE A 254 -1.43 -7.85 -10.81
N GLN A 255 -0.24 -7.40 -11.22
CA GLN A 255 0.18 -7.45 -12.62
C GLN A 255 0.59 -8.87 -13.01
N GLU A 256 0.13 -9.31 -14.17
CA GLU A 256 0.51 -10.59 -14.76
C GLU A 256 1.89 -10.44 -15.42
N VAL A 257 2.93 -10.93 -14.74
CA VAL A 257 4.30 -10.97 -15.26
C VAL A 257 4.72 -12.44 -15.38
N PRO A 258 5.25 -12.88 -16.54
CA PRO A 258 5.75 -14.25 -16.70
C PRO A 258 6.74 -14.60 -15.59
N LEU A 259 6.58 -15.78 -14.98
CA LEU A 259 7.41 -16.20 -13.84
C LEU A 259 8.87 -16.47 -14.25
N ASP A 260 9.06 -16.85 -15.51
CA ASP A 260 10.31 -17.10 -16.20
C ASP A 260 10.89 -15.83 -16.85
N TRP A 261 10.24 -14.67 -16.68
CA TRP A 261 10.80 -13.41 -17.16
C TRP A 261 12.12 -13.11 -16.45
N GLU A 262 13.18 -13.04 -17.25
CA GLU A 262 14.50 -12.56 -16.84
C GLU A 262 14.70 -11.15 -17.38
N SER A 263 15.20 -10.26 -16.53
CA SER A 263 15.49 -8.89 -16.95
C SER A 263 16.60 -8.92 -18.01
N PRO A 264 16.50 -8.13 -19.10
CA PRO A 264 17.60 -7.93 -20.03
C PRO A 264 18.87 -7.37 -19.35
N GLU A 265 18.71 -6.76 -18.17
CA GLU A 265 19.77 -6.15 -17.36
C GLU A 265 20.43 -7.15 -16.38
N GLY A 266 19.98 -8.41 -16.35
CA GLY A 266 20.61 -9.49 -15.58
C GLY A 266 19.64 -10.41 -14.84
N ALA A 267 20.17 -11.52 -14.31
CA ALA A 267 19.41 -12.53 -13.60
C ALA A 267 18.99 -12.05 -12.19
N LEU A 268 17.74 -11.57 -12.06
CA LEU A 268 17.08 -11.31 -10.78
C LEU A 268 16.41 -12.59 -10.27
N LEU A 269 17.22 -13.59 -9.89
CA LEU A 269 16.70 -14.90 -9.48
C LEU A 269 16.37 -14.90 -7.99
N SER A 270 15.11 -15.15 -7.64
CA SER A 270 14.76 -15.56 -6.29
C SER A 270 15.21 -17.00 -6.04
N THR A 271 16.05 -17.21 -5.04
CA THR A 271 16.64 -18.53 -4.75
C THR A 271 15.58 -19.53 -4.22
N ARG A 272 15.83 -20.82 -4.37
CA ARG A 272 14.97 -21.89 -3.80
C ARG A 272 14.86 -21.79 -2.27
N ALA A 273 15.88 -21.26 -1.61
CA ALA A 273 15.88 -21.01 -0.16
C ALA A 273 14.89 -19.91 0.23
N GLU A 274 14.83 -18.80 -0.51
CA GLU A 274 13.86 -17.71 -0.30
C GLU A 274 12.42 -18.19 -0.50
N ARG A 275 12.17 -19.03 -1.50
CA ARG A 275 10.82 -19.62 -1.69
C ARG A 275 10.38 -20.45 -0.48
N ARG A 276 11.28 -21.24 0.11
CA ARG A 276 10.99 -22.01 1.34
C ARG A 276 10.74 -21.10 2.55
N ARG A 277 11.54 -20.05 2.73
CA ARG A 277 11.32 -19.03 3.78
C ARG A 277 9.95 -18.38 3.64
N ARG A 278 9.53 -18.03 2.42
CA ARG A 278 8.18 -17.50 2.14
C ARG A 278 7.06 -18.47 2.50
N ASP A 279 7.24 -19.77 2.31
CA ASP A 279 6.24 -20.78 2.68
C ASP A 279 6.15 -20.95 4.21
N GLU A 280 7.28 -20.95 4.91
CA GLU A 280 7.34 -21.02 6.38
C GLU A 280 6.74 -19.79 7.05
N PHE A 281 7.02 -18.60 6.51
CA PHE A 281 6.41 -17.35 6.95
C PHE A 281 4.89 -17.40 6.79
N ARG A 282 4.40 -17.79 5.59
CA ARG A 282 2.96 -17.94 5.33
C ARG A 282 2.27 -18.90 6.29
N ARG A 283 2.93 -20.00 6.69
CA ARG A 283 2.38 -20.94 7.70
C ARG A 283 2.26 -20.30 9.08
N ARG A 284 3.28 -19.56 9.53
CA ARG A 284 3.25 -18.84 10.81
C ARG A 284 2.15 -17.78 10.83
N GLU A 285 2.05 -17.01 9.75
CA GLU A 285 1.03 -15.97 9.58
C GLU A 285 -0.39 -16.57 9.60
N ASN A 286 -0.62 -17.70 8.91
CA ASN A 286 -1.92 -18.39 8.92
C ASN A 286 -2.33 -18.84 10.33
N ASN A 287 -1.43 -19.47 11.09
CA ASN A 287 -1.72 -19.92 12.45
C ASN A 287 -2.05 -18.75 13.38
N ARG A 288 -1.32 -17.64 13.27
CA ARG A 288 -1.58 -16.43 14.06
C ARG A 288 -2.90 -15.78 13.66
N ARG A 289 -3.20 -15.75 12.36
CA ARG A 289 -4.46 -15.21 11.83
C ARG A 289 -5.68 -15.97 12.34
N GLU A 290 -5.62 -17.30 12.43
CA GLU A 290 -6.68 -18.11 13.04
C GLU A 290 -6.93 -17.72 14.50
N LYS A 291 -5.86 -17.63 15.31
CA LYS A 291 -5.94 -17.20 16.72
C LYS A 291 -6.59 -15.81 16.85
N LYS A 292 -6.21 -14.88 15.97
CA LYS A 292 -6.81 -13.52 15.93
C LYS A 292 -8.29 -13.55 15.60
N TYR A 293 -8.72 -14.37 14.64
CA TYR A 293 -10.14 -14.49 14.33
C TYR A 293 -10.93 -15.12 15.47
N GLU A 294 -10.38 -16.14 16.13
CA GLU A 294 -11.02 -16.74 17.31
C GLU A 294 -11.16 -15.73 18.44
N PHE A 295 -10.10 -14.97 18.72
CA PHE A 295 -10.11 -13.95 19.75
C PHE A 295 -11.10 -12.82 19.41
N GLN A 296 -11.13 -12.35 18.16
CA GLN A 296 -12.11 -11.36 17.70
C GLN A 296 -13.55 -11.83 17.90
N ARG A 297 -13.82 -13.11 17.63
CA ARG A 297 -15.15 -13.70 17.85
C ARG A 297 -15.51 -13.78 19.34
N LYS A 298 -14.53 -13.98 20.23
CA LYS A 298 -14.74 -13.94 21.68
C LYS A 298 -15.10 -12.53 22.14
N LEU A 299 -14.31 -11.52 21.75
CA LEU A 299 -14.58 -10.12 22.07
C LEU A 299 -15.98 -9.67 21.62
N LEU A 300 -16.40 -10.09 20.42
CA LEU A 300 -17.74 -9.78 19.91
C LEU A 300 -18.87 -10.40 20.77
N LYS A 301 -18.66 -11.61 21.29
CA LYS A 301 -19.65 -12.27 22.17
C LYS A 301 -19.72 -11.57 23.52
N GLU A 302 -18.59 -11.22 24.10
CA GLU A 302 -18.49 -10.51 25.38
C GLU A 302 -19.20 -9.15 25.31
N MET A 303 -18.95 -8.37 24.24
CA MET A 303 -19.65 -7.11 24.01
C MET A 303 -21.15 -7.24 23.75
N SER A 304 -21.62 -8.38 23.24
CA SER A 304 -23.05 -8.61 23.02
C SER A 304 -23.81 -9.06 24.28
N ALA A 305 -23.07 -9.53 25.28
CA ALA A 305 -23.61 -10.01 26.55
C ALA A 305 -23.60 -8.93 27.66
N ALA A 306 -22.81 -7.86 27.48
CA ALA A 306 -22.76 -6.67 28.32
C ALA A 306 -23.76 -5.61 27.85
#